data_AF-A0A3N5U785-F1
#
_entry.id   AF-A0A3N5U785-F1
#
_cell.length_a   1.000
_cell.length_b   1.000
_cell.length_c   1.000
_cell.angle_alpha   90.00
_cell.angle_beta   90.00
_cell.angle_gamma   90.00
#
_symmetry.space_group_name_H-M   'P 1'
#
loop_
_entity.id
_entity.type
_entity.pdbx_description
1 polymer ?
#
loop_
_entity_poly.entity_id
_entity_poly.type
_entity_poly.pdbx_seq_one_letter_code
_entity_poly.pdbx_strand_id
1 'polypeptide(L)'
;EDFERTIQVWRGYRNKTNPQVEEEIDRHLTLIQIAQSRKFAAKAIAEEKQVTTVKPDSNTVAVCYYQDLSPDKSLRAFQKGLAAMVISDLTKIKSIRVVERIRLQAVLEEMRLGQTGLVDSRSAPRLGRLLGAKNIVFGSLTLGSIKAVTALALSDKGAVMGSSSVSVDKEKFFELPMAIVRETANIMGVVLTDEEKKAIGVPHTKVYKALVYFGQALDALDSGKWKEANELFSMAYKEDPGFALAKEGADTCPGIDYPSLNSLSNISGSKLSARVESSVSAAGGPKAVVTSLPDVLSGSGYIVPDTVGVDLGAIGSSGVNLEGMAPSGGTEEPVYEQTYTPPMGAGYPQVY
;
A
#
# COMPACT_ATOMS: atom_id res chain seq x y z
N GLU A 1 5.28 19.11 -10.81
CA GLU A 1 3.83 18.86 -10.75
C GLU A 1 3.56 17.99 -9.53
N ASP A 2 2.58 18.37 -8.71
CA ASP A 2 2.28 17.71 -7.44
C ASP A 2 1.26 16.57 -7.65
N PHE A 3 1.76 15.42 -8.12
CA PHE A 3 0.96 14.23 -8.39
C PHE A 3 0.33 13.65 -7.12
N GLU A 4 1.00 13.79 -5.98
CA GLU A 4 0.56 13.26 -4.70
C GLU A 4 -0.75 13.93 -4.28
N ARG A 5 -0.86 15.24 -4.47
CA ARG A 5 -2.09 15.99 -4.21
C ARG A 5 -3.24 15.55 -5.11
N THR A 6 -2.99 15.31 -6.40
CA THR A 6 -4.02 14.80 -7.32
C THR A 6 -4.51 13.40 -6.92
N ILE A 7 -3.61 12.49 -6.54
CA ILE A 7 -3.97 11.15 -6.06
C ILE A 7 -4.81 11.23 -4.79
N GLN A 8 -4.41 12.05 -3.81
CA GLN A 8 -5.15 12.23 -2.57
C GLN A 8 -6.58 12.72 -2.83
N VAL A 9 -6.73 13.65 -3.78
CA VAL A 9 -8.03 14.18 -4.20
C VAL A 9 -8.92 13.10 -4.81
N TRP A 10 -8.41 12.31 -5.75
CA TRP A 10 -9.20 11.26 -6.41
C TRP A 10 -9.52 10.08 -5.48
N ARG A 11 -8.63 9.74 -4.54
CA ARG A 11 -8.89 8.70 -3.52
C ARG A 11 -10.09 9.02 -2.62
N GLY A 12 -10.37 10.31 -2.41
CA GLY A 12 -11.53 10.79 -1.65
C GLY A 12 -12.83 10.82 -2.44
N TYR A 13 -12.81 10.59 -3.76
CA TYR A 13 -14.00 10.63 -4.58
C TYR A 13 -14.95 9.49 -4.18
N ARG A 14 -16.20 9.83 -3.92
CA ARG A 14 -17.29 8.89 -3.68
C ARG A 14 -18.52 9.32 -4.49
N ASN A 15 -19.05 8.44 -5.31
CA ASN A 15 -20.26 8.59 -6.09
C ASN A 15 -21.21 7.41 -5.87
N LYS A 16 -22.06 7.55 -4.85
CA LYS A 16 -23.09 6.56 -4.51
C LYS A 16 -24.09 6.28 -5.63
N THR A 17 -24.21 7.18 -6.60
CA THR A 17 -25.15 7.08 -7.73
C THR A 17 -24.54 6.39 -8.97
N ASN A 18 -23.21 6.27 -9.06
CA ASN A 18 -22.55 5.58 -10.16
C ASN A 18 -21.25 4.87 -9.69
N PRO A 19 -21.37 3.63 -9.15
CA PRO A 19 -20.22 2.85 -8.68
C PRO A 19 -19.17 2.56 -9.75
N GLN A 20 -19.57 2.51 -11.03
CA GLN A 20 -18.64 2.25 -12.15
C GLN A 20 -17.62 3.36 -12.33
N VAL A 21 -17.96 4.60 -11.93
CA VAL A 21 -17.02 5.73 -11.96
C VAL A 21 -15.97 5.59 -10.86
N GLU A 22 -16.34 5.12 -9.67
CA GLU A 22 -15.39 4.87 -8.58
C GLU A 22 -14.39 3.77 -8.97
N GLU A 23 -14.88 2.65 -9.52
CA GLU A 23 -14.02 1.57 -10.01
C GLU A 23 -13.05 2.06 -11.08
N GLU A 24 -13.51 2.85 -12.05
CA GLU A 24 -12.65 3.37 -13.11
C GLU A 24 -11.58 4.35 -12.58
N ILE A 25 -11.92 5.15 -11.57
CA ILE A 25 -10.94 6.01 -10.87
C ILE A 25 -9.88 5.15 -10.19
N ASP A 26 -10.29 4.11 -9.46
CA ASP A 26 -9.35 3.24 -8.75
C ASP A 26 -8.41 2.50 -9.70
N ARG A 27 -8.90 2.05 -10.86
CA ARG A 27 -8.05 1.45 -11.92
C ARG A 27 -6.99 2.41 -12.44
N HIS A 28 -7.35 3.68 -12.62
CA HIS A 28 -6.37 4.69 -13.00
C HIS A 28 -5.38 4.95 -11.88
N LEU A 29 -5.83 5.05 -10.63
CA LEU A 29 -4.97 5.23 -9.46
C LEU A 29 -3.90 4.14 -9.38
N THR A 30 -4.27 2.87 -9.64
CA THR A 30 -3.32 1.76 -9.74
C THR A 30 -2.23 2.02 -10.79
N LEU A 31 -2.60 2.50 -11.99
CA LEU A 31 -1.59 2.87 -13.00
C LEU A 31 -0.68 4.00 -12.52
N ILE A 32 -1.23 5.02 -11.87
CA ILE A 32 -0.45 6.16 -11.37
C ILE A 32 0.58 5.66 -10.37
N GLN A 33 0.18 4.81 -9.45
CA GLN A 33 1.06 4.24 -8.43
C GLN A 33 2.17 3.38 -9.03
N ILE A 34 1.85 2.56 -10.03
CA ILE A 34 2.86 1.80 -10.77
C ILE A 34 3.87 2.75 -11.43
N ALA A 35 3.39 3.79 -12.12
CA ALA A 35 4.25 4.77 -12.80
C ALA A 35 5.15 5.52 -11.80
N GLN A 36 4.59 5.96 -10.67
CA GLN A 36 5.31 6.64 -9.60
C GLN A 36 6.34 5.72 -8.94
N SER A 37 5.97 4.48 -8.64
CA SER A 37 6.87 3.49 -8.04
C SER A 37 8.08 3.22 -8.92
N ARG A 38 7.90 3.17 -10.24
CA ARG A 38 9.01 3.02 -11.20
C ARG A 38 9.89 4.27 -11.29
N LYS A 39 9.31 5.46 -11.30
CA LYS A 39 10.08 6.72 -11.24
C LYS A 39 10.88 6.82 -9.93
N PHE A 40 10.25 6.45 -8.81
CA PHE A 40 10.89 6.36 -7.51
C PHE A 40 12.07 5.38 -7.55
N ALA A 41 11.86 4.16 -8.05
CA ALA A 41 12.90 3.15 -8.14
C ALA A 41 14.10 3.62 -8.98
N ALA A 42 13.84 4.16 -10.17
CA ALA A 42 14.89 4.70 -11.05
C ALA A 42 15.68 5.82 -10.36
N LYS A 43 15.01 6.74 -9.66
CA LYS A 43 15.65 7.80 -8.89
C LYS A 43 16.47 7.24 -7.72
N ALA A 44 15.91 6.32 -6.94
CA ALA A 44 16.58 5.72 -5.79
C ALA A 44 17.87 4.99 -6.17
N ILE A 45 17.88 4.29 -7.32
CA ILE A 45 19.10 3.65 -7.84
C ILE A 45 20.09 4.69 -8.37
N ALA A 46 19.64 5.69 -9.13
CA ALA A 46 20.52 6.75 -9.65
C ALA A 46 21.21 7.55 -8.53
N GLU A 47 20.50 7.76 -7.43
CA GLU A 47 20.95 8.51 -6.26
C GLU A 47 21.50 7.59 -5.15
N GLU A 48 21.69 6.29 -5.39
CA GLU A 48 22.04 5.29 -4.34
C GLU A 48 23.24 5.71 -3.49
N LYS A 49 24.25 6.35 -4.11
CA LYS A 49 25.42 6.87 -3.39
C LYS A 49 25.06 7.93 -2.35
N GLN A 50 24.05 8.76 -2.62
CA GLN A 50 23.51 9.76 -1.70
C GLN A 50 22.53 9.15 -0.69
N VAL A 51 21.83 8.06 -1.04
CA VAL A 51 20.90 7.35 -0.14
C VAL A 51 21.61 6.80 1.11
N THR A 52 22.93 6.58 1.07
CA THR A 52 23.71 6.12 2.24
C THR A 52 23.73 7.11 3.41
N THR A 53 23.35 8.38 3.21
CA THR A 53 23.32 9.40 4.28
C THR A 53 21.94 9.60 4.91
N VAL A 54 20.86 9.10 4.29
CA VAL A 54 19.50 9.24 4.82
C VAL A 54 19.19 8.07 5.74
N LYS A 55 18.99 8.36 7.03
CA LYS A 55 18.65 7.33 8.01
C LYS A 55 17.21 6.85 7.77
N PRO A 56 16.99 5.55 7.49
CA PRO A 56 15.65 5.02 7.32
C PRO A 56 14.86 5.10 8.64
N ASP A 57 13.56 5.33 8.56
CA ASP A 57 12.70 5.36 9.73
C ASP A 57 12.70 3.98 10.41
N SER A 58 12.92 3.98 11.72
CA SER A 58 13.06 2.78 12.53
C SER A 58 11.85 1.86 12.52
N ASN A 59 10.67 2.39 12.22
CA ASN A 59 9.42 1.64 12.27
C ASN A 59 8.92 1.26 10.87
N THR A 60 9.69 1.55 9.83
CA THR A 60 9.33 1.19 8.45
C THR A 60 9.80 -0.24 8.12
N VAL A 61 8.88 -1.05 7.59
CA VAL A 61 9.07 -2.46 7.24
C VAL A 61 8.81 -2.68 5.75
N ALA A 62 9.72 -3.35 5.07
CA ALA A 62 9.51 -3.90 3.74
C ALA A 62 9.41 -5.43 3.81
N VAL A 63 8.41 -6.02 3.15
CA VAL A 63 8.19 -7.47 3.11
C VAL A 63 8.54 -8.00 1.73
N CYS A 64 9.65 -8.71 1.62
CA CYS A 64 10.11 -9.33 0.39
C CYS A 64 9.33 -10.60 0.07
N TYR A 65 9.41 -11.02 -1.18
CA TYR A 65 8.85 -12.29 -1.61
C TYR A 65 9.71 -13.46 -1.11
N TYR A 66 9.10 -14.44 -0.45
CA TYR A 66 9.79 -15.60 0.10
C TYR A 66 10.27 -16.56 -0.98
N GLN A 67 11.56 -16.90 -0.99
CA GLN A 67 12.13 -17.84 -1.94
C GLN A 67 11.44 -19.21 -1.92
N ASP A 68 10.88 -19.63 -3.05
CA ASP A 68 10.38 -20.99 -3.21
C ASP A 68 11.54 -21.99 -3.36
N LEU A 69 11.76 -22.78 -2.32
CA LEU A 69 12.74 -23.86 -2.29
C LEU A 69 12.14 -25.24 -2.62
N SER A 70 10.88 -25.31 -3.05
CA SER A 70 10.33 -26.56 -3.56
C SER A 70 11.08 -27.00 -4.84
N PRO A 71 11.25 -28.32 -5.06
CA PRO A 71 11.87 -28.84 -6.28
C PRO A 71 11.08 -28.48 -7.55
N ASP A 72 9.75 -28.43 -7.46
CA ASP A 72 8.82 -28.25 -8.58
C ASP A 72 8.34 -26.80 -8.78
N LYS A 73 8.78 -25.86 -7.92
CA LYS A 73 8.35 -24.45 -7.89
C LYS A 73 6.83 -24.25 -7.73
N SER A 74 6.16 -25.19 -7.09
CA SER A 74 4.71 -25.15 -6.85
C SER A 74 4.27 -24.05 -5.87
N LEU A 75 5.18 -23.43 -5.11
CA LEU A 75 4.87 -22.33 -4.19
C LEU A 75 5.13 -20.95 -4.81
N ARG A 76 5.54 -20.85 -6.08
CA ARG A 76 5.82 -19.56 -6.74
C ARG A 76 4.64 -18.59 -6.74
N ALA A 77 3.43 -19.07 -7.06
CA ALA A 77 2.23 -18.25 -6.97
C ALA A 77 1.89 -17.92 -5.50
N PHE A 78 2.02 -18.91 -4.62
CA PHE A 78 1.77 -18.75 -3.19
C PHE A 78 2.68 -17.68 -2.55
N GLN A 79 3.94 -17.57 -2.97
CA GLN A 79 4.92 -16.60 -2.48
C GLN A 79 4.42 -15.15 -2.57
N LYS A 80 3.88 -14.72 -3.74
CA LYS A 80 3.38 -13.35 -3.91
C LYS A 80 2.12 -13.12 -3.08
N GLY A 81 1.18 -14.06 -3.10
CA GLY A 81 -0.03 -13.99 -2.29
C GLY A 81 0.26 -13.95 -0.78
N LEU A 82 1.24 -14.73 -0.30
CA LEU A 82 1.67 -14.73 1.10
C LEU A 82 2.24 -13.37 1.52
N ALA A 83 3.22 -12.84 0.77
CA ALA A 83 3.82 -11.54 1.07
C ALA A 83 2.75 -10.45 1.10
N ALA A 84 1.83 -10.52 0.15
CA ALA A 84 0.71 -9.62 0.01
C ALA A 84 -0.25 -9.68 1.22
N MET A 85 -0.55 -10.84 1.78
CA MET A 85 -1.34 -10.97 3.01
C MET A 85 -0.58 -10.51 4.26
N VAL A 86 0.72 -10.81 4.34
CA VAL A 86 1.60 -10.36 5.44
C VAL A 86 1.68 -8.83 5.49
N ILE A 87 1.84 -8.18 4.33
CA ILE A 87 1.79 -6.71 4.22
C ILE A 87 0.45 -6.20 4.76
N SER A 88 -0.67 -6.77 4.32
CA SER A 88 -2.00 -6.36 4.78
C SER A 88 -2.26 -6.61 6.27
N ASP A 89 -1.58 -7.57 6.89
CA ASP A 89 -1.68 -7.81 8.34
C ASP A 89 -0.77 -6.89 9.13
N LEU A 90 0.43 -6.57 8.63
CA LEU A 90 1.34 -5.60 9.27
C LEU A 90 0.75 -4.19 9.30
N THR A 91 -0.03 -3.78 8.30
CA THR A 91 -0.69 -2.46 8.29
C THR A 91 -1.74 -2.30 9.40
N LYS A 92 -2.19 -3.40 10.02
CA LYS A 92 -3.09 -3.37 11.17
C LYS A 92 -2.37 -2.94 12.45
N ILE A 93 -1.03 -2.97 12.48
CA ILE A 93 -0.20 -2.58 13.61
C ILE A 93 0.10 -1.09 13.52
N LYS A 94 -0.47 -0.29 14.43
CA LYS A 94 -0.44 1.18 14.33
C LYS A 94 0.96 1.78 14.45
N SER A 95 1.87 1.09 15.13
CA SER A 95 3.24 1.53 15.39
C SER A 95 4.20 1.23 14.24
N ILE A 96 3.77 0.49 13.22
CA ILE A 96 4.59 0.06 12.07
C ILE A 96 4.12 0.78 10.81
N ARG A 97 5.07 1.28 10.01
CA ARG A 97 4.83 1.75 8.65
C ARG A 97 5.25 0.65 7.68
N VAL A 98 4.43 0.33 6.70
CA VAL A 98 4.72 -0.76 5.75
C VAL A 98 4.96 -0.18 4.36
N VAL A 99 6.04 -0.61 3.71
CA VAL A 99 6.32 -0.26 2.31
C VAL A 99 5.30 -0.96 1.42
N GLU A 100 4.70 -0.19 0.50
CA GLU A 100 3.75 -0.72 -0.48
C GLU A 100 4.39 -1.80 -1.38
N ARG A 101 3.61 -2.84 -1.71
CA ARG A 101 4.07 -3.95 -2.58
C ARG A 101 4.55 -3.45 -3.94
N ILE A 102 3.82 -2.52 -4.56
CA ILE A 102 4.13 -2.00 -5.90
C ILE A 102 5.47 -1.24 -5.89
N ARG A 103 5.78 -0.53 -4.80
CA ARG A 103 7.07 0.16 -4.62
C ARG A 103 8.23 -0.81 -4.45
N LEU A 104 8.05 -1.85 -3.64
CA LEU A 104 9.01 -2.96 -3.54
C LEU A 104 9.25 -3.58 -4.93
N GLN A 105 8.18 -3.95 -5.64
CA GLN A 105 8.24 -4.57 -6.95
C GLN A 105 9.06 -3.71 -7.93
N ALA A 106 8.77 -2.41 -8.00
CA ALA A 106 9.47 -1.50 -8.89
C ALA A 106 10.98 -1.42 -8.59
N VAL A 107 11.37 -1.42 -7.31
CA VAL A 107 12.79 -1.43 -6.93
C VAL A 107 13.46 -2.77 -7.27
N LEU A 108 12.79 -3.90 -7.04
CA LEU A 108 13.32 -5.23 -7.43
C LEU A 108 13.56 -5.32 -8.95
N GLU A 109 12.64 -4.80 -9.75
CA GLU A 109 12.75 -4.72 -11.22
C GLU A 109 13.89 -3.82 -11.67
N GLU A 110 14.01 -2.63 -11.08
CA GLU A 110 15.07 -1.67 -11.42
C GLU A 110 16.45 -2.20 -11.01
N MET A 111 16.56 -2.89 -9.86
CA MET A 111 17.77 -3.60 -9.44
C MET A 111 18.12 -4.79 -10.35
N ARG A 112 17.22 -5.17 -11.27
CA ARG A 112 17.33 -6.35 -12.13
C ARG A 112 17.58 -7.63 -11.35
N LEU A 113 16.91 -7.79 -10.20
CA LEU A 113 17.01 -8.99 -9.37
C LEU A 113 16.29 -10.19 -10.01
N GLY A 114 16.72 -10.60 -11.20
CA GLY A 114 16.18 -11.75 -11.95
C GLY A 114 14.65 -11.73 -12.13
N GLN A 115 14.09 -12.84 -12.59
CA GLN A 115 12.62 -13.02 -12.63
C GLN A 115 12.01 -13.36 -11.26
N THR A 116 12.86 -13.65 -10.26
CA THR A 116 12.44 -14.23 -8.99
C THR A 116 12.41 -13.19 -7.86
N GLY A 117 12.99 -12.01 -8.04
CA GLY A 117 13.03 -10.95 -7.03
C GLY A 117 13.66 -11.42 -5.71
N LEU A 118 14.61 -12.36 -5.78
CA LEU A 118 15.13 -13.03 -4.59
C LEU A 118 15.99 -12.09 -3.78
N VAL A 119 15.59 -11.93 -2.52
CA VAL A 119 16.28 -11.14 -1.52
C VAL A 119 16.89 -12.08 -0.48
N ASP A 120 18.20 -11.95 -0.29
CA ASP A 120 18.99 -12.67 0.71
C ASP A 120 19.58 -11.69 1.74
N SER A 121 20.30 -12.22 2.73
CA SER A 121 20.94 -11.39 3.78
C SER A 121 21.95 -10.37 3.24
N ARG A 122 22.49 -10.59 2.04
CA ARG A 122 23.47 -9.68 1.40
C ARG A 122 22.78 -8.54 0.66
N SER A 123 21.65 -8.82 0.02
CA SER A 123 20.89 -7.85 -0.78
C SER A 123 19.83 -7.10 0.01
N ALA A 124 19.28 -7.69 1.09
CA ALA A 124 18.25 -7.08 1.93
C ALA A 124 18.64 -5.68 2.46
N PRO A 125 19.87 -5.43 2.95
CA PRO A 125 20.22 -4.11 3.46
C PRO A 125 20.22 -3.03 2.38
N ARG A 126 20.70 -3.37 1.17
CA ARG A 126 20.69 -2.47 0.01
C ARG A 126 19.27 -2.14 -0.40
N LEU A 127 18.42 -3.16 -0.51
CA LEU A 127 17.01 -2.99 -0.85
C LEU A 127 16.29 -2.08 0.17
N GLY A 128 16.51 -2.30 1.46
CA GLY A 128 15.93 -1.47 2.51
C GLY A 128 16.33 0.00 2.41
N ARG A 129 17.62 0.29 2.12
CA ARG A 129 18.07 1.67 1.88
C ARG A 129 17.36 2.31 0.68
N LEU A 130 17.27 1.60 -0.44
CA LEU A 130 16.57 2.08 -1.64
C LEU A 130 15.08 2.33 -1.38
N LEU A 131 14.45 1.57 -0.49
CA LEU A 131 13.04 1.73 -0.11
C LEU A 131 12.82 2.71 1.04
N GLY A 132 13.87 3.20 1.70
CA GLY A 132 13.75 3.96 2.95
C GLY A 132 13.22 3.14 4.13
N ALA A 133 13.29 1.80 4.05
CA ALA A 133 12.86 0.88 5.10
C ALA A 133 14.04 0.46 5.96
N LYS A 134 13.88 0.56 7.28
CA LYS A 134 14.92 0.05 8.20
C LYS A 134 14.85 -1.46 8.32
N ASN A 135 13.65 -2.01 8.39
CA ASN A 135 13.41 -3.43 8.66
C ASN A 135 13.02 -4.13 7.36
N ILE A 136 13.72 -5.21 7.03
CA ILE A 136 13.49 -5.97 5.79
C ILE A 136 13.17 -7.41 6.17
N VAL A 137 11.93 -7.80 5.95
CA VAL A 137 11.43 -9.16 6.15
C VAL A 137 11.65 -9.92 4.85
N PHE A 138 12.42 -11.00 4.89
CA PHE A 138 12.65 -11.89 3.75
C PHE A 138 12.78 -13.32 4.26
N GLY A 139 12.81 -14.29 3.34
CA GLY A 139 12.79 -15.67 3.78
C GLY A 139 12.65 -16.67 2.65
N SER A 140 12.33 -17.88 3.02
CA SER A 140 12.12 -19.00 2.11
C SER A 140 10.95 -19.87 2.53
N LEU A 141 10.34 -20.53 1.54
CA LEU A 141 9.28 -21.52 1.69
C LEU A 141 9.79 -22.88 1.24
N THR A 142 9.46 -23.94 1.99
CA THR A 142 9.72 -25.34 1.58
C THR A 142 8.41 -26.14 1.55
N LEU A 143 8.34 -27.12 0.65
CA LEU A 143 7.21 -28.03 0.50
C LEU A 143 7.20 -29.15 1.56
N GLY A 144 6.04 -29.76 1.78
CA GLY A 144 5.75 -30.70 2.87
C GLY A 144 4.53 -30.17 3.64
N SER A 145 4.67 -30.02 4.95
CA SER A 145 4.02 -28.89 5.62
C SER A 145 4.61 -27.60 5.03
N ILE A 146 3.79 -26.58 4.80
CA ILE A 146 4.28 -25.29 4.30
C ILE A 146 5.10 -24.66 5.43
N LYS A 147 6.42 -24.69 5.27
CA LYS A 147 7.35 -24.12 6.25
C LYS A 147 7.91 -22.82 5.71
N ALA A 148 7.69 -21.74 6.44
CA ALA A 148 8.30 -20.44 6.20
C ALA A 148 9.45 -20.21 7.19
N VAL A 149 10.64 -20.00 6.65
CA VAL A 149 11.77 -19.45 7.41
C VAL A 149 11.82 -17.97 7.11
N THR A 150 11.68 -17.14 8.14
CA THR A 150 11.62 -15.68 8.05
C THR A 150 12.85 -15.09 8.73
N ALA A 151 13.52 -14.15 8.08
CA ALA A 151 14.60 -13.37 8.63
C ALA A 151 14.26 -11.87 8.56
N LEU A 152 14.66 -11.13 9.58
CA LEU A 152 14.59 -9.68 9.61
C LEU A 152 16.01 -9.11 9.52
N ALA A 153 16.32 -8.36 8.46
CA ALA A 153 17.57 -7.62 8.36
C ALA A 153 17.35 -6.13 8.61
N LEU A 154 18.41 -5.46 9.07
CA LEU A 154 18.45 -4.00 9.19
C LEU A 154 19.26 -3.39 8.03
N SER A 155 18.70 -2.37 7.39
CA SER A 155 19.34 -1.71 6.23
C SER A 155 20.59 -0.91 6.54
N ASP A 156 20.79 -0.53 7.81
CA ASP A 156 21.94 0.21 8.31
C ASP A 156 23.08 -0.68 8.86
N LYS A 157 22.77 -1.89 9.35
CA LYS A 157 23.76 -2.77 10.00
C LYS A 157 24.27 -3.92 9.13
N GLY A 158 23.66 -4.18 7.97
CA GLY A 158 24.09 -5.27 7.09
C GLY A 158 23.94 -6.67 7.68
N ALA A 159 23.22 -6.80 8.79
CA ALA A 159 23.12 -8.02 9.59
C ALA A 159 21.65 -8.40 9.82
N VAL A 160 21.41 -9.70 9.98
CA VAL A 160 20.12 -10.25 10.40
C VAL A 160 19.94 -9.97 11.89
N MET A 161 18.86 -9.26 12.24
CA MET A 161 18.46 -8.94 13.62
C MET A 161 17.89 -10.16 14.32
N GLY A 162 17.14 -10.98 13.59
CA GLY A 162 16.52 -12.20 14.11
C GLY A 162 15.89 -13.03 13.00
N SER A 163 15.53 -14.26 13.33
CA SER A 163 14.84 -15.16 12.42
C SER A 163 13.83 -16.02 13.16
N SER A 164 12.77 -16.40 12.47
CA SER A 164 11.75 -17.34 12.96
C SER A 164 11.48 -18.43 11.92
N SER A 165 10.89 -19.53 12.37
CA SER A 165 10.49 -20.63 11.51
C SER A 165 9.09 -21.08 11.91
N VAL A 166 8.14 -20.99 10.98
CA VAL A 166 6.76 -21.42 11.18
C VAL A 166 6.45 -22.52 10.18
N SER A 167 5.79 -23.58 10.63
CA SER A 167 5.38 -24.70 9.79
C SER A 167 3.90 -24.96 10.01
N VAL A 168 3.14 -25.01 8.92
CA VAL A 168 1.70 -25.31 8.96
C VAL A 168 1.37 -26.41 7.97
N ASP A 169 0.34 -27.21 8.26
CA ASP A 169 -0.24 -28.09 7.26
C ASP A 169 -0.78 -27.27 6.08
N LYS A 170 -0.78 -27.85 4.88
CA LYS A 170 -1.23 -27.14 3.68
C LYS A 170 -2.68 -26.66 3.81
N GLU A 171 -3.52 -27.43 4.48
CA GLU A 171 -4.93 -27.12 4.75
C GLU A 171 -5.08 -25.95 5.71
N LYS A 172 -4.04 -25.66 6.51
CA LYS A 172 -3.95 -24.54 7.46
C LYS A 172 -3.04 -23.42 6.98
N PHE A 173 -2.77 -23.34 5.67
CA PHE A 173 -1.91 -22.31 5.08
C PHE A 173 -2.27 -20.88 5.53
N PHE A 174 -3.55 -20.62 5.82
CA PHE A 174 -4.09 -19.33 6.23
C PHE A 174 -3.63 -18.88 7.62
N GLU A 175 -3.03 -19.76 8.42
CA GLU A 175 -2.39 -19.42 9.71
C GLU A 175 -0.98 -18.83 9.50
N LEU A 176 -0.36 -19.07 8.34
CA LEU A 176 1.01 -18.66 8.07
C LEU A 176 1.22 -17.12 8.05
N PRO A 177 0.35 -16.30 7.41
CA PRO A 177 0.52 -14.84 7.41
C PRO A 177 0.51 -14.25 8.81
N MET A 178 -0.49 -14.60 9.63
CA MET A 178 -0.61 -14.09 11.00
C MET A 178 0.57 -14.53 11.89
N ALA A 179 1.09 -15.73 11.69
CA ALA A 179 2.24 -16.21 12.43
C ALA A 179 3.51 -15.42 12.04
N ILE A 180 3.74 -15.19 10.74
CA ILE A 180 4.85 -14.36 10.25
C ILE A 180 4.77 -12.94 10.83
N VAL A 181 3.58 -12.33 10.86
CA VAL A 181 3.39 -10.98 11.42
C VAL A 181 3.69 -10.93 12.91
N ARG A 182 3.20 -11.90 13.70
CA ARG A 182 3.49 -11.96 15.14
C ARG A 182 4.98 -12.14 15.41
N GLU A 183 5.65 -13.05 14.70
CA GLU A 183 7.09 -13.25 14.85
C GLU A 183 7.89 -12.02 14.41
N THR A 184 7.46 -11.33 13.34
CA THR A 184 8.09 -10.08 12.91
C THR A 184 7.96 -9.00 13.98
N ALA A 185 6.77 -8.81 14.55
CA ALA A 185 6.55 -7.86 15.64
C ALA A 185 7.40 -8.21 16.87
N ASN A 186 7.48 -9.49 17.23
CA ASN A 186 8.32 -9.98 18.34
C ASN A 186 9.80 -9.66 18.12
N ILE A 187 10.34 -9.95 16.92
CA ILE A 187 11.74 -9.63 16.59
C ILE A 187 11.97 -8.13 16.66
N MET A 188 11.03 -7.31 16.20
CA MET A 188 11.11 -5.85 16.28
C MET A 188 10.92 -5.29 17.71
N GLY A 189 10.54 -6.11 18.69
CA GLY A 189 10.21 -5.66 20.04
C GLY A 189 8.90 -4.88 20.13
N VAL A 190 8.00 -5.05 19.16
CA VAL A 190 6.69 -4.41 19.13
C VAL A 190 5.69 -5.28 19.88
N VAL A 191 5.09 -4.71 20.93
CA VAL A 191 4.03 -5.37 21.69
C VAL A 191 2.68 -5.10 21.03
N LEU A 192 2.03 -6.15 20.54
CA LEU A 192 0.71 -6.06 19.90
C LEU A 192 -0.39 -5.84 20.95
N THR A 193 -1.32 -4.91 20.69
CA THR A 193 -2.53 -4.78 21.50
C THR A 193 -3.49 -5.96 21.24
N ASP A 194 -4.48 -6.16 22.11
CA ASP A 194 -5.44 -7.25 21.93
C ASP A 194 -6.34 -7.02 20.70
N GLU A 195 -6.64 -5.76 20.37
CA GLU A 195 -7.33 -5.38 19.14
C GLU A 195 -6.50 -5.73 17.91
N GLU A 196 -5.20 -5.41 17.92
CA GLU A 196 -4.28 -5.75 16.81
C GLU A 196 -4.17 -7.27 16.64
N LYS A 197 -3.99 -8.02 17.73
CA LYS A 197 -3.95 -9.50 17.70
C LYS A 197 -5.24 -10.09 17.12
N LYS A 198 -6.40 -9.55 17.51
CA LYS A 198 -7.70 -9.97 17.00
C LYS A 198 -7.84 -9.66 15.51
N ALA A 199 -7.46 -8.46 15.07
CA ALA A 199 -7.54 -8.05 13.67
C ALA A 199 -6.60 -8.85 12.76
N ILE A 200 -5.37 -9.11 13.20
CA ILE A 200 -4.38 -9.97 12.51
C ILE A 200 -4.84 -11.44 12.52
N GLY A 201 -5.56 -11.87 13.55
CA GLY A 201 -6.08 -13.24 13.68
C GLY A 201 -7.21 -13.59 12.71
N VAL A 202 -7.77 -12.62 11.98
CA VAL A 202 -8.79 -12.88 10.95
C VAL A 202 -8.11 -13.30 9.65
N PRO A 203 -8.29 -14.56 9.18
CA PRO A 203 -7.68 -15.01 7.95
C PRO A 203 -8.25 -14.29 6.73
N HIS A 204 -7.39 -13.98 5.75
CA HIS A 204 -7.81 -13.35 4.49
C HIS A 204 -8.63 -14.27 3.59
N THR A 205 -8.24 -15.54 3.53
CA THR A 205 -8.96 -16.61 2.83
C THR A 205 -8.60 -17.95 3.49
N LYS A 206 -9.54 -18.89 3.52
CA LYS A 206 -9.28 -20.30 3.90
C LYS A 206 -9.25 -21.24 2.69
N VAL A 207 -9.43 -20.69 1.48
CA VAL A 207 -9.49 -21.46 0.23
C VAL A 207 -8.13 -21.37 -0.47
N TYR A 208 -7.33 -22.45 -0.38
CA TYR A 208 -5.97 -22.47 -0.94
C TYR A 208 -5.93 -22.09 -2.43
N LYS A 209 -6.92 -22.55 -3.20
CA LYS A 209 -7.03 -22.25 -4.63
C LYS A 209 -7.26 -20.76 -4.90
N ALA A 210 -8.04 -20.06 -4.06
CA ALA A 210 -8.25 -18.62 -4.16
C ALA A 210 -6.93 -17.87 -3.95
N LEU A 211 -6.12 -18.28 -2.97
CA LEU A 211 -4.79 -17.73 -2.76
C LEU A 211 -3.85 -17.96 -3.95
N VAL A 212 -3.88 -19.15 -4.56
CA VAL A 212 -3.05 -19.44 -5.74
C VAL A 212 -3.43 -18.53 -6.91
N TYR A 213 -4.71 -18.40 -7.23
CA TYR A 213 -5.17 -17.48 -8.29
C TYR A 213 -4.80 -16.04 -7.97
N PHE A 214 -4.96 -15.62 -6.72
CA PHE A 214 -4.58 -14.28 -6.29
C PHE A 214 -3.07 -14.03 -6.51
N GLY A 215 -2.21 -14.95 -6.10
CA GLY A 215 -0.77 -14.86 -6.33
C GLY A 215 -0.38 -14.80 -7.81
N GLN A 216 -1.05 -15.59 -8.66
CA GLN A 216 -0.88 -15.52 -10.12
C GLN A 216 -1.35 -14.18 -10.69
N ALA A 217 -2.45 -13.64 -10.18
CA ALA A 217 -2.97 -12.33 -10.58
C ALA A 217 -1.97 -11.21 -10.27
N LEU A 218 -1.34 -11.24 -9.09
CA LEU A 218 -0.28 -10.30 -8.74
C LEU A 218 0.91 -10.40 -9.70
N ASP A 219 1.29 -11.62 -10.12
CA ASP A 219 2.38 -11.83 -11.08
C ASP A 219 2.06 -11.28 -12.47
N ALA A 220 0.84 -11.52 -12.95
CA ALA A 220 0.34 -10.97 -14.20
C ALA A 220 0.26 -9.43 -14.14
N LEU A 221 -0.19 -8.86 -13.02
CA LEU A 221 -0.26 -7.42 -12.79
C LEU A 221 1.14 -6.80 -12.84
N ASP A 222 2.10 -7.37 -12.11
CA ASP A 222 3.49 -6.90 -12.12
C ASP A 222 4.13 -7.00 -13.52
N SER A 223 3.70 -7.99 -14.31
CA SER A 223 4.16 -8.18 -15.69
C SER A 223 3.45 -7.29 -16.71
N GLY A 224 2.50 -6.46 -16.31
CA GLY A 224 1.75 -5.59 -17.21
C GLY A 224 0.67 -6.31 -18.03
N LYS A 225 0.33 -7.54 -17.66
CA LYS A 225 -0.66 -8.37 -18.36
C LYS A 225 -2.05 -8.13 -17.77
N TRP A 226 -2.58 -6.95 -18.02
CA TRP A 226 -3.82 -6.44 -17.40
C TRP A 226 -5.02 -7.39 -17.52
N LYS A 227 -5.24 -7.94 -18.71
CA LYS A 227 -6.33 -8.90 -18.95
C LYS A 227 -6.18 -10.17 -18.12
N GLU A 228 -5.00 -10.79 -18.17
CA GLU A 228 -4.70 -12.02 -17.41
C GLU A 228 -4.82 -11.76 -15.89
N ALA A 229 -4.31 -10.63 -15.42
CA ALA A 229 -4.42 -10.23 -14.01
C ALA A 229 -5.87 -10.09 -13.56
N ASN A 230 -6.71 -9.37 -14.32
CA ASN A 230 -8.12 -9.17 -13.99
C ASN A 230 -8.90 -10.50 -13.96
N GLU A 231 -8.66 -11.38 -14.95
CA GLU A 231 -9.26 -12.71 -15.01
C GLU A 231 -8.88 -13.55 -13.78
N LEU A 232 -7.61 -13.56 -13.39
CA LEU A 232 -7.11 -14.31 -12.23
C LEU A 232 -7.63 -13.75 -10.90
N PHE A 233 -7.70 -12.42 -10.73
CA PHE A 233 -8.34 -11.81 -9.56
C PHE A 233 -9.81 -12.19 -9.45
N SER A 234 -10.53 -12.14 -10.58
CA SER A 234 -11.94 -12.53 -10.64
C SER A 234 -12.13 -14.02 -10.30
N MET A 235 -11.22 -14.89 -10.75
CA MET A 235 -11.22 -16.31 -10.37
C MET A 235 -10.95 -16.48 -8.87
N ALA A 236 -9.98 -15.77 -8.29
CA ALA A 236 -9.70 -15.81 -6.86
C ALA A 236 -10.93 -15.40 -6.02
N TYR A 237 -11.59 -14.30 -6.40
CA TYR A 237 -12.80 -13.83 -5.73
C TYR A 237 -13.98 -14.79 -5.91
N LYS A 238 -14.10 -15.46 -7.06
CA LYS A 238 -15.13 -16.48 -7.29
C LYS A 238 -14.93 -17.72 -6.42
N GLU A 239 -13.68 -18.14 -6.20
CA GLU A 239 -13.36 -19.28 -5.33
C GLU A 239 -13.62 -18.95 -3.85
N ASP A 240 -13.43 -17.69 -3.43
CA ASP A 240 -13.76 -17.21 -2.08
C ASP A 240 -14.28 -15.76 -2.10
N PRO A 241 -15.62 -15.55 -2.10
CA PRO A 241 -16.21 -14.22 -2.06
C PRO A 241 -15.90 -13.42 -0.78
N GLY A 242 -15.39 -14.06 0.27
CA GLY A 242 -14.90 -13.38 1.48
C GLY A 242 -13.49 -12.82 1.36
N PHE A 243 -12.77 -13.16 0.28
CA PHE A 243 -11.38 -12.76 0.10
C PHE A 243 -11.27 -11.32 -0.40
N ALA A 244 -11.34 -10.37 0.54
CA ALA A 244 -11.36 -8.93 0.26
C ALA A 244 -10.21 -8.45 -0.64
N LEU A 245 -9.01 -9.01 -0.45
CA LEU A 245 -7.82 -8.70 -1.25
C LEU A 245 -7.97 -9.09 -2.72
N ALA A 246 -8.63 -10.23 -3.01
CA ALA A 246 -8.91 -10.64 -4.38
C ALA A 246 -9.98 -9.78 -5.03
N LYS A 247 -11.02 -9.41 -4.26
CA LYS A 247 -12.06 -8.47 -4.70
C LYS A 247 -11.44 -7.13 -5.09
N GLU A 248 -10.65 -6.55 -4.19
CA GLU A 248 -9.96 -5.28 -4.45
C GLU A 248 -9.05 -5.37 -5.68
N GLY A 249 -8.29 -6.46 -5.83
CA GLY A 249 -7.48 -6.68 -7.02
C GLY A 249 -8.31 -6.70 -8.31
N ALA A 250 -9.50 -7.33 -8.30
CA ALA A 250 -10.40 -7.34 -9.46
C ALA A 250 -10.97 -5.95 -9.77
N ASP A 251 -11.38 -5.21 -8.74
CA ASP A 251 -11.99 -3.89 -8.86
C ASP A 251 -10.97 -2.86 -9.39
N THR A 252 -9.73 -2.92 -8.90
CA THR A 252 -8.67 -1.91 -9.14
C THR A 252 -7.68 -2.27 -10.25
N CYS A 253 -7.77 -3.47 -10.84
CA CYS A 253 -6.86 -3.89 -11.91
C CYS A 253 -7.08 -3.04 -13.18
N PRO A 254 -6.01 -2.49 -13.80
CA PRO A 254 -6.08 -1.80 -15.08
C PRO A 254 -6.88 -2.56 -16.15
N GLY A 255 -7.59 -1.82 -17.00
CA GLY A 255 -8.34 -2.39 -18.13
C GLY A 255 -7.44 -2.81 -19.31
N ILE A 256 -7.99 -3.58 -20.26
CA ILE A 256 -7.23 -4.10 -21.42
C ILE A 256 -6.64 -3.00 -22.31
N ASP A 257 -7.35 -1.88 -22.45
CA ASP A 257 -6.96 -0.75 -23.32
C ASP A 257 -6.02 0.26 -22.63
N TYR A 258 -5.59 -0.05 -21.41
CA TYR A 258 -4.71 0.80 -20.64
C TYR A 258 -3.27 0.71 -21.17
N PRO A 259 -2.44 1.76 -20.99
CA PRO A 259 -1.06 1.76 -21.46
C PRO A 259 -0.27 0.56 -20.90
N SER A 260 0.65 0.03 -21.70
CA SER A 260 1.62 -0.95 -21.21
C SER A 260 2.55 -0.31 -20.18
N LEU A 261 3.16 -1.14 -19.34
CA LEU A 261 4.15 -0.69 -18.35
C LEU A 261 5.21 0.22 -18.96
N ASN A 262 5.75 -0.13 -20.12
CA ASN A 262 6.80 0.64 -20.80
C ASN A 262 6.35 2.04 -21.25
N SER A 263 5.06 2.22 -21.50
CA SER A 263 4.49 3.53 -21.86
C SER A 263 4.27 4.43 -20.64
N LEU A 264 4.19 3.87 -19.43
CA LEU A 264 3.94 4.63 -18.18
C LEU A 264 5.15 5.45 -17.72
N SER A 265 6.38 5.05 -18.06
CA SER A 265 7.61 5.75 -17.65
C SER A 265 7.67 7.19 -18.17
N ASN A 266 7.01 7.47 -19.29
CA ASN A 266 7.04 8.76 -19.99
C ASN A 266 5.72 9.57 -19.91
N ILE A 267 4.73 9.09 -19.15
CA ILE A 267 3.47 9.82 -18.97
C ILE A 267 3.66 10.95 -17.94
N SER A 268 3.25 12.17 -18.32
CA SER A 268 3.15 13.33 -17.43
C SER A 268 1.85 13.27 -16.60
N GLY A 269 1.79 14.00 -15.48
CA GLY A 269 0.62 14.03 -14.61
C GLY A 269 -0.60 14.61 -15.29
N SER A 270 -0.37 15.64 -16.08
CA SER A 270 -1.37 16.23 -16.97
C SER A 270 -1.99 15.21 -17.95
N LYS A 271 -1.19 14.34 -18.58
CA LYS A 271 -1.69 13.31 -19.50
C LYS A 271 -2.48 12.21 -18.78
N LEU A 272 -2.10 11.91 -17.55
CA LEU A 272 -2.74 10.90 -16.72
C LEU A 272 -4.08 11.41 -16.15
N SER A 273 -4.10 12.66 -15.65
CA SER A 273 -5.33 13.35 -15.21
C SER A 273 -6.33 13.49 -16.34
N ALA A 274 -5.88 13.92 -17.53
CA ALA A 274 -6.74 14.01 -18.70
C ALA A 274 -7.35 12.66 -19.09
N ARG A 275 -6.61 11.56 -18.87
CA ARG A 275 -7.12 10.20 -19.13
C ARG A 275 -8.16 9.79 -18.10
N VAL A 276 -7.91 10.03 -16.81
CA VAL A 276 -8.90 9.83 -15.73
C VAL A 276 -10.18 10.61 -16.04
N GLU A 277 -10.06 11.90 -16.36
CA GLU A 277 -11.20 12.76 -16.71
C GLU A 277 -11.97 12.25 -17.93
N SER A 278 -11.27 11.76 -18.96
CA SER A 278 -11.89 11.19 -20.16
C SER A 278 -12.64 9.90 -19.87
N SER A 279 -12.07 9.01 -19.05
CA SER A 279 -12.71 7.74 -18.69
C SER A 279 -13.88 7.94 -17.74
N VAL A 280 -13.78 8.86 -16.78
CA VAL A 280 -14.90 9.26 -15.90
C VAL A 280 -16.06 9.84 -16.72
N SER A 281 -15.73 10.65 -17.74
CA SER A 281 -16.74 11.20 -18.66
C SER A 281 -17.38 10.11 -19.53
N ALA A 282 -16.60 9.13 -19.99
CA ALA A 282 -17.10 7.99 -20.78
C ALA A 282 -17.96 7.02 -19.95
N ALA A 283 -17.68 6.88 -18.66
CA ALA A 283 -18.49 6.14 -17.70
C ALA A 283 -19.78 6.87 -17.27
N GLY A 284 -20.08 8.02 -17.88
CA GLY A 284 -21.35 8.75 -17.72
C GLY A 284 -21.46 9.62 -16.45
N GLY A 285 -20.35 9.98 -15.81
CA GLY A 285 -20.33 10.83 -14.61
C GLY A 285 -20.18 12.34 -14.90
N PRO A 286 -20.65 13.23 -14.00
CA PRO A 286 -20.37 14.67 -14.10
C PRO A 286 -18.86 14.96 -13.96
N LYS A 287 -18.37 16.03 -14.60
CA LYS A 287 -16.99 16.53 -14.43
C LYS A 287 -16.69 16.71 -12.94
N ALA A 288 -15.62 16.07 -12.45
CA ALA A 288 -15.19 16.22 -11.06
C ALA A 288 -14.81 17.68 -10.77
N VAL A 289 -15.59 18.35 -9.92
CA VAL A 289 -15.20 19.60 -9.27
C VAL A 289 -14.91 19.26 -7.81
N VAL A 290 -13.67 19.47 -7.39
CA VAL A 290 -13.15 19.01 -6.11
C VAL A 290 -13.31 20.14 -5.10
N THR A 291 -14.20 19.96 -4.12
CA THR A 291 -14.25 20.75 -2.89
C THR A 291 -14.05 19.81 -1.71
N SER A 292 -13.00 20.09 -0.94
CA SER A 292 -12.46 19.33 0.21
C SER A 292 -13.51 18.88 1.24
N LEU A 293 -13.34 17.69 1.83
CA LEU A 293 -13.94 17.22 3.11
C LEU A 293 -13.27 15.88 3.56
N PRO A 294 -13.51 15.35 4.80
CA PRO A 294 -12.51 15.11 5.86
C PRO A 294 -11.92 13.68 5.97
N ASP A 295 -10.92 13.56 6.86
CA ASP A 295 -10.16 12.37 7.26
C ASP A 295 -11.02 11.13 7.62
N VAL A 296 -11.13 10.19 6.68
CA VAL A 296 -11.27 8.75 6.96
C VAL A 296 -10.45 7.99 5.93
N LEU A 297 -9.19 7.69 6.25
CA LEU A 297 -8.35 6.77 5.48
C LEU A 297 -8.63 5.33 5.94
N SER A 298 -9.58 4.66 5.29
CA SER A 298 -9.56 3.20 5.17
C SER A 298 -9.07 2.84 3.75
N GLY A 299 -7.76 2.93 3.56
CA GLY A 299 -7.07 2.41 2.38
C GLY A 299 -6.64 0.97 2.67
N SER A 300 -7.00 0.07 1.78
CA SER A 300 -6.77 -1.36 1.91
C SER A 300 -5.29 -1.73 1.82
N GLY A 301 -4.91 -2.89 2.37
CA GLY A 301 -3.54 -3.33 2.67
C GLY A 301 -2.57 -3.47 1.49
N TYR A 302 -2.95 -3.13 0.26
CA TYR A 302 -2.03 -3.05 -0.90
C TYR A 302 -1.60 -1.65 -1.30
N ILE A 303 -2.41 -0.66 -0.95
CA ILE A 303 -2.29 0.74 -1.35
C ILE A 303 -2.49 1.54 -0.06
N VAL A 304 -1.39 1.83 0.63
CA VAL A 304 -1.43 2.55 1.91
C VAL A 304 -1.12 4.03 1.63
N PRO A 305 -1.83 5.00 2.23
CA PRO A 305 -1.54 6.43 2.06
C PRO A 305 -0.07 6.76 2.34
N ASP A 306 0.58 7.36 1.35
CA ASP A 306 1.96 7.81 1.43
C ASP A 306 2.04 8.96 2.45
N THR A 307 2.73 8.70 3.56
CA THR A 307 3.37 9.70 4.42
C THR A 307 4.84 9.33 4.56
N VAL A 308 5.49 8.98 3.45
CA VAL A 308 6.96 9.04 3.40
C VAL A 308 7.31 10.50 3.16
N GLY A 309 7.61 11.20 4.26
CA GLY A 309 8.00 12.60 4.25
C GLY A 309 9.09 12.89 3.22
N VAL A 310 8.72 13.63 2.19
CA VAL A 310 9.64 14.50 1.48
C VAL A 310 9.62 15.82 2.24
N ASP A 311 10.72 16.12 2.94
CA ASP A 311 10.96 17.44 3.51
C ASP A 311 10.99 18.45 2.34
N LEU A 312 9.86 19.13 2.11
CA LEU A 312 9.76 20.28 1.20
C LEU A 312 10.27 21.52 1.93
N GLY A 313 11.55 21.50 2.28
CA GLY A 313 12.29 22.68 2.66
C GLY A 313 12.31 23.69 1.52
N ALA A 314 11.60 24.81 1.71
CA ALA A 314 11.75 26.08 1.03
C ALA A 314 11.49 26.11 -0.50
N ILE A 315 10.24 26.38 -0.89
CA ILE A 315 9.96 27.19 -2.08
C ILE A 315 8.98 28.30 -1.67
N GLY A 316 9.46 29.54 -1.80
CA GLY A 316 8.86 30.73 -1.24
C GLY A 316 7.46 31.04 -1.75
N SER A 317 6.69 31.61 -0.82
CA SER A 317 5.45 32.34 -1.04
C SER A 317 5.64 33.45 -2.08
N SER A 318 4.92 33.39 -3.20
CA SER A 318 4.58 34.60 -3.97
C SER A 318 3.24 34.43 -4.70
N GLY A 319 2.20 35.07 -4.15
CA GLY A 319 1.13 35.79 -4.84
C GLY A 319 0.23 35.05 -5.83
N VAL A 320 -1.06 34.91 -5.49
CA VAL A 320 -2.18 35.28 -6.39
C VAL A 320 -3.36 35.82 -5.56
N ASN A 321 -3.87 36.98 -5.98
CA ASN A 321 -5.01 37.73 -5.42
C ASN A 321 -6.31 36.93 -5.33
N LEU A 322 -7.07 37.17 -4.25
CA LEU A 322 -8.47 36.80 -4.08
C LEU A 322 -9.32 38.07 -4.12
N GLU A 323 -9.86 38.43 -5.28
CA GLU A 323 -10.99 39.36 -5.38
C GLU A 323 -11.97 38.85 -6.44
N GLY A 324 -13.25 38.80 -6.06
CA GLY A 324 -14.37 38.56 -6.97
C GLY A 324 -15.07 37.23 -6.75
N MET A 325 -16.00 37.19 -5.77
CA MET A 325 -17.31 36.53 -5.93
C MET A 325 -18.17 36.90 -4.70
N ALA A 326 -18.91 38.00 -4.81
CA ALA A 326 -20.01 38.27 -3.90
C ALA A 326 -21.18 37.34 -4.25
N PRO A 327 -21.82 36.67 -3.27
CA PRO A 327 -23.09 36.00 -3.50
C PRO A 327 -24.24 37.02 -3.44
N SER A 328 -25.15 36.93 -4.40
CA SER A 328 -26.44 37.62 -4.44
C SER A 328 -27.26 37.33 -3.19
N GLY A 329 -27.91 38.38 -2.69
CA GLY A 329 -28.52 38.42 -1.37
C GLY A 329 -29.78 37.57 -1.16
N GLY A 330 -30.01 37.30 0.12
CA GLY A 330 -31.28 36.94 0.73
C GLY A 330 -31.26 37.52 2.13
N THR A 331 -31.99 38.61 2.32
CA THR A 331 -32.07 39.45 3.51
C THR A 331 -32.79 38.75 4.66
N GLU A 332 -32.19 38.72 5.85
CA GLU A 332 -32.88 38.95 7.14
C GLU A 332 -31.82 39.07 8.27
N GLU A 333 -31.79 40.23 8.92
CA GLU A 333 -31.11 40.56 10.18
C GLU A 333 -32.13 41.39 11.00
N PRO A 334 -31.97 41.67 12.31
CA PRO A 334 -31.06 41.08 13.32
C PRO A 334 -31.75 40.84 14.69
N VAL A 335 -31.10 40.17 15.65
CA VAL A 335 -31.18 40.51 17.10
C VAL A 335 -29.85 40.18 17.81
N TYR A 336 -29.38 41.13 18.63
CA TYR A 336 -28.09 41.23 19.31
C TYR A 336 -27.95 40.43 20.62
N GLU A 337 -26.67 40.15 20.94
CA GLU A 337 -26.01 40.01 22.27
C GLU A 337 -26.41 38.88 23.25
N GLN A 338 -25.44 38.04 23.63
CA GLN A 338 -24.67 38.25 24.88
C GLN A 338 -23.51 37.24 25.02
N THR A 339 -22.36 37.79 25.40
CA THR A 339 -21.11 37.11 25.79
C THR A 339 -21.24 36.36 27.12
N TYR A 340 -20.65 35.17 27.24
CA TYR A 340 -20.36 34.56 28.55
C TYR A 340 -18.95 33.94 28.60
N THR A 341 -18.11 34.51 29.46
CA THR A 341 -16.80 34.01 29.91
C THR A 341 -16.94 33.04 31.11
N PRO A 342 -16.04 32.05 31.27
CA PRO A 342 -16.16 31.01 32.28
C PRO A 342 -15.51 31.39 33.63
N PRO A 343 -15.92 30.81 34.78
CA PRO A 343 -15.18 30.96 36.02
C PRO A 343 -14.20 29.80 36.27
N MET A 344 -12.99 30.16 36.70
CA MET A 344 -12.02 29.28 37.35
C MET A 344 -12.47 28.90 38.78
N GLY A 345 -12.30 27.62 39.12
CA GLY A 345 -11.61 27.13 40.33
C GLY A 345 -12.23 27.33 41.72
N ALA A 346 -12.50 26.21 42.41
CA ALA A 346 -11.93 25.91 43.74
C ALA A 346 -12.46 24.57 44.29
N GLY A 347 -11.55 23.76 44.86
CA GLY A 347 -11.83 22.98 46.08
C GLY A 347 -12.10 21.47 45.94
N TYR A 348 -11.05 20.67 46.16
CA TYR A 348 -11.16 19.28 46.64
C TYR A 348 -11.84 19.23 48.03
N PRO A 349 -12.35 18.06 48.46
CA PRO A 349 -11.53 17.21 49.31
C PRO A 349 -11.57 15.70 49.00
N GLN A 350 -10.52 15.04 49.47
CA GLN A 350 -10.24 13.60 49.54
C GLN A 350 -11.05 12.89 50.64
N VAL A 351 -10.78 11.57 50.77
CA VAL A 351 -11.13 10.56 51.80
C VAL A 351 -12.54 9.92 51.70
N TYR A 352 -12.72 8.59 51.62
CA TYR A 352 -11.89 7.41 51.91
C TYR A 352 -12.12 6.30 50.87
#